data_AF-A0A6I8MH80-F1
#
_entry.id   AF-A0A6I8MH80-F1
#
_cell.length_a   1.000
_cell.length_b   1.000
_cell.length_c   1.000
_cell.angle_alpha   90.00
_cell.angle_beta   90.00
_cell.angle_gamma   90.00
#
_symmetry.space_group_name_H-M   'P 1'
#
loop_
_entity.id
_entity.type
_entity.pdbx_description
1 polymer ?
#
loop_
_entity_poly.entity_id
_entity_poly.type
_entity_poly.pdbx_seq_one_letter_code
_entity_poly.pdbx_strand_id
1 'polypeptide(L)'
;MLLPEPTTLRHVLIDGTIPQVATDEALIKDFGRPYEYAFNRTPQGYQVRWNTPKGVYTLDAVVAAHIDPDDQWYWHQQFAFAIPELDEGPHQSSEELLTAARTLNGNGPAYLVPTEDGHTDVIVATPSFPQLPMAHALTLGLGQARNNNLTDDEIRRAIIAFAAQNDYSVAEDGLILCVRSDKGEQAHVDIARLKVRDLQSTTPQLRLADVLSDATFVAAEHQLLLNGRFPDAHATTNDDCSVVMLTTPAGQTLRARALLIATLRGETLQWSWADPTVCDLPGAKAALGVKNFAIDNGLGTLLSQADAATALSQRLYDAAKPVSRFWTDVRVPLSDGSTAIMLIDAPELRLPPPSHAAVLATLHEPVPHGRDIRRALSYYGAFRRITIDDVDYRTVRVHAPSAPIQVSMDACGGVCSIV
;
A
#
# COMPACT_ATOMS: atom_id res chain seq x y z
N MET A 1 12.91 23.49 -13.90
CA MET A 1 12.34 22.58 -14.91
C MET A 1 11.00 23.15 -15.34
N LEU A 2 10.60 23.10 -16.62
CA LEU A 2 9.30 23.61 -17.06
C LEU A 2 8.30 22.44 -17.12
N LEU A 3 7.30 22.46 -16.24
CA LEU A 3 6.14 21.56 -16.30
C LEU A 3 5.31 21.92 -17.54
N PRO A 4 4.98 20.96 -18.44
CA PRO A 4 4.09 21.26 -19.55
C PRO A 4 2.72 21.75 -19.07
N GLU A 5 2.25 22.86 -19.64
CA GLU A 5 0.94 23.42 -19.30
C GLU A 5 -0.17 22.37 -19.43
N PRO A 6 -1.08 22.27 -18.45
CA PRO A 6 -2.20 21.35 -18.55
C PRO A 6 -3.18 21.82 -19.63
N THR A 7 -3.52 20.91 -20.54
CA THR A 7 -4.48 21.16 -21.63
C THR A 7 -5.83 20.45 -21.43
N THR A 8 -5.97 19.65 -20.38
CA THR A 8 -7.20 18.90 -20.06
C THR A 8 -7.38 18.85 -18.54
N LEU A 9 -8.61 18.63 -18.06
CA LEU A 9 -8.84 18.40 -16.62
C LEU A 9 -7.99 17.23 -16.12
N ARG A 10 -7.90 16.13 -16.89
CA ARG A 10 -7.10 14.95 -16.56
C ARG A 10 -5.63 15.30 -16.27
N HIS A 11 -5.03 16.21 -17.03
CA HIS A 11 -3.69 16.69 -16.76
C HIS A 11 -3.55 17.35 -15.38
N VAL A 12 -4.53 18.15 -14.97
CA VAL A 12 -4.57 18.78 -13.63
C VAL A 12 -4.69 17.71 -12.52
N LEU A 13 -5.49 16.67 -12.73
CA LEU A 13 -5.60 15.56 -11.76
C LEU A 13 -4.28 14.79 -11.61
N ILE A 14 -3.61 14.53 -12.73
CA ILE A 14 -2.30 13.84 -12.75
C ILE A 14 -1.25 14.66 -12.00
N ASP A 15 -1.20 15.97 -12.24
CA ASP A 15 -0.20 16.88 -11.64
C ASP A 15 -0.34 16.95 -10.10
N GLY A 16 -1.53 16.68 -9.57
CA GLY A 16 -1.80 16.61 -8.12
C GLY A 16 -1.55 15.24 -7.48
N THR A 17 -1.37 14.17 -8.25
CA THR A 17 -1.42 12.78 -7.75
C THR A 17 -0.39 12.50 -6.65
N ILE A 18 0.87 12.87 -6.86
CA ILE A 18 1.95 12.70 -5.89
C ILE A 18 1.90 13.74 -4.75
N PRO A 19 1.82 15.06 -5.03
CA PRO A 19 1.88 16.07 -3.97
C PRO A 19 0.68 15.99 -3.01
N GLN A 20 -0.53 15.64 -3.47
CA GLN A 20 -1.70 15.50 -2.60
C GLN A 20 -1.52 14.34 -1.61
N VAL A 21 -1.18 13.13 -2.09
CA VAL A 21 -0.99 11.97 -1.20
C VAL A 21 0.20 12.16 -0.25
N ALA A 22 1.26 12.84 -0.70
CA ALA A 22 2.40 13.16 0.14
C ALA A 22 2.02 14.16 1.25
N THR A 23 1.20 15.17 0.93
CA THR A 23 0.70 16.16 1.88
C THR A 23 -0.22 15.51 2.91
N ASP A 24 -1.19 14.71 2.46
CA ASP A 24 -2.12 13.99 3.34
C ASP A 24 -1.37 13.09 4.32
N GLU A 25 -0.37 12.35 3.83
CA GLU A 25 0.44 11.48 4.67
C GLU A 25 1.31 12.26 5.65
N ALA A 26 1.92 13.37 5.23
CA ALA A 26 2.70 14.23 6.11
C ALA A 26 1.86 14.77 7.27
N LEU A 27 0.65 15.26 6.95
CA LEU A 27 -0.30 15.77 7.93
C LEU A 27 -0.75 14.68 8.90
N ILE A 28 -1.12 13.49 8.41
CA ILE A 28 -1.51 12.37 9.28
C ILE A 28 -0.33 11.92 10.16
N LYS A 29 0.88 11.90 9.62
CA LYS A 29 2.08 11.53 10.37
C LYS A 29 2.35 12.50 11.51
N ASP A 30 2.27 13.81 11.26
CA ASP A 30 2.62 14.82 12.26
C ASP A 30 1.46 15.11 13.22
N PHE A 31 0.27 15.33 12.69
CA PHE A 31 -0.91 15.73 13.46
C PHE A 31 -1.80 14.55 13.89
N GLY A 32 -1.64 13.36 13.31
CA GLY A 32 -2.54 12.23 13.55
C GLY A 32 -3.80 12.31 12.70
N ARG A 33 -4.53 11.19 12.59
CA ARG A 33 -5.83 11.18 11.88
C ARG A 33 -6.86 12.00 12.69
N PRO A 34 -7.54 12.97 12.06
CA PRO A 34 -8.62 13.70 12.70
C PRO A 34 -9.84 12.80 12.92
N TYR A 35 -10.49 12.95 14.08
CA TYR A 35 -11.77 12.31 14.38
C TYR A 35 -12.94 13.30 14.32
N GLU A 36 -12.65 14.60 14.23
CA GLU A 36 -13.62 15.68 14.14
C GLU A 36 -12.99 16.90 13.45
N TYR A 37 -13.81 17.61 12.67
CA TYR A 37 -13.46 18.86 12.01
C TYR A 37 -14.39 19.99 12.48
N ALA A 38 -13.86 21.20 12.61
CA ALA A 38 -14.67 22.41 12.76
C ALA A 38 -14.18 23.50 11.78
N PHE A 39 -15.12 24.25 11.23
CA PHE A 39 -14.87 25.26 10.21
C PHE A 39 -15.24 26.64 10.73
N ASN A 40 -14.28 27.57 10.69
CA ASN A 40 -14.51 28.96 11.07
C ASN A 40 -14.29 29.84 9.84
N ARG A 41 -15.32 30.56 9.40
CA ARG A 41 -15.19 31.53 8.33
C ARG A 41 -14.33 32.71 8.78
N THR A 42 -13.41 33.14 7.94
CA THR A 42 -12.55 34.30 8.15
C THR A 42 -12.73 35.30 7.01
N PRO A 43 -12.26 36.56 7.15
CA PRO A 43 -12.32 37.53 6.04
C PRO A 43 -11.56 37.10 4.77
N GLN A 44 -10.59 36.18 4.89
CA GLN A 44 -9.72 35.75 3.78
C GLN A 44 -10.03 34.32 3.30
N GLY A 45 -11.02 33.65 3.89
CA GLY A 45 -11.34 32.24 3.59
C GLY A 45 -11.86 31.53 4.83
N TYR A 46 -11.23 30.42 5.21
CA TYR A 46 -11.63 29.59 6.33
C TYR A 46 -10.44 29.20 7.22
N GLN A 47 -10.74 28.84 8.45
CA GLN A 47 -9.87 28.06 9.32
C GLN A 47 -10.50 26.71 9.57
N VAL A 48 -9.74 25.65 9.26
CA VAL A 48 -10.11 24.27 9.51
C VAL A 48 -9.42 23.82 10.78
N ARG A 49 -10.20 23.49 11.80
CA ARG A 49 -9.71 22.95 13.06
C ARG A 49 -9.83 21.43 13.03
N TRP A 50 -8.70 20.74 13.17
CA TRP A 50 -8.60 19.31 13.35
C TRP A 50 -8.53 18.98 14.84
N ASN A 51 -9.46 18.15 15.31
CA ASN A 51 -9.31 17.48 16.59
C ASN A 51 -8.78 16.07 16.32
N THR A 52 -7.59 15.78 16.84
CA THR A 52 -6.90 14.50 16.65
C THR A 52 -6.47 13.92 18.00
N PRO A 53 -6.10 12.63 18.07
CA PRO A 53 -5.55 12.05 19.30
C PRO A 53 -4.23 12.70 19.76
N LYS A 54 -3.53 13.45 18.88
CA LYS A 54 -2.28 14.13 19.21
C LYS A 54 -2.48 15.58 19.66
N GLY A 55 -3.66 16.16 19.41
CA GLY A 55 -3.96 17.54 19.81
C GLY A 55 -4.97 18.22 18.90
N VAL A 56 -5.02 19.54 19.03
CA VAL A 56 -5.87 20.42 18.22
C VAL A 56 -4.96 21.21 17.29
N TYR A 57 -5.25 21.16 15.99
CA TYR A 57 -4.48 21.85 14.96
C TYR A 57 -5.41 22.72 14.13
N THR A 58 -4.95 23.91 13.74
CA THR A 58 -5.72 24.83 12.89
C THR A 58 -4.94 25.06 11.60
N LEU A 59 -5.62 24.88 10.47
CA LEU A 59 -5.09 25.10 9.13
C LEU A 59 -5.88 26.25 8.49
N ASP A 60 -5.17 27.19 7.88
CA ASP A 60 -5.83 28.17 7.01
C ASP A 60 -6.26 27.49 5.70
N ALA A 61 -7.38 27.94 5.14
CA ALA A 61 -7.96 27.41 3.92
C ALA A 61 -8.54 28.54 3.06
N VAL A 62 -8.46 28.35 1.75
CA VAL A 62 -9.05 29.25 0.76
C VAL A 62 -10.33 28.63 0.21
N VAL A 63 -11.27 29.48 -0.21
CA VAL A 63 -12.46 29.03 -0.94
C VAL A 63 -12.07 28.82 -2.39
N ALA A 64 -12.11 27.57 -2.85
CA ALA A 64 -11.77 27.20 -4.22
C ALA A 64 -12.98 27.28 -5.15
N ALA A 65 -14.17 26.93 -4.63
CA ALA A 65 -15.41 26.92 -5.39
C ALA A 65 -16.63 27.00 -4.47
N HIS A 66 -17.80 27.17 -5.07
CA HIS A 66 -19.11 27.12 -4.44
C HIS A 66 -19.97 26.10 -5.17
N ILE A 67 -20.73 25.30 -4.44
CA ILE A 67 -21.74 24.39 -4.98
C ILE A 67 -23.11 24.94 -4.60
N ASP A 68 -23.99 25.13 -5.57
CA ASP A 68 -25.35 25.60 -5.34
C ASP A 68 -26.31 24.45 -4.91
N PRO A 69 -27.54 24.77 -4.49
CA PRO A 69 -28.51 23.76 -4.08
C PRO A 69 -28.91 22.76 -5.18
N ASP A 70 -28.64 23.07 -6.46
CA ASP A 70 -28.91 22.22 -7.62
C ASP A 70 -27.65 21.40 -8.04
N ASP A 71 -26.68 21.28 -7.13
CA ASP A 71 -25.43 20.54 -7.30
C ASP A 71 -24.55 21.08 -8.44
N GLN A 72 -24.63 22.39 -8.72
CA GLN A 72 -23.79 23.05 -9.71
C GLN A 72 -22.60 23.73 -9.06
N TRP A 73 -21.42 23.42 -9.59
CA TRP A 73 -20.11 23.94 -9.21
C TRP A 73 -19.78 25.24 -9.93
N TYR A 74 -19.31 26.23 -9.16
CA TYR A 74 -18.79 27.51 -9.63
C TYR A 74 -17.41 27.78 -9.04
N TRP A 75 -16.42 28.00 -9.88
CA TRP A 75 -15.07 28.30 -9.41
C TRP A 75 -15.00 29.70 -8.79
N HIS A 76 -14.28 29.83 -7.68
CA HIS A 76 -14.11 31.13 -7.02
C HIS A 76 -13.12 32.05 -7.74
N GLN A 77 -12.30 31.49 -8.63
CA GLN A 77 -11.27 32.20 -9.39
C GLN A 77 -11.27 31.79 -10.86
N GLN A 78 -10.84 32.71 -11.73
CA GLN A 78 -10.58 32.41 -13.13
C GLN A 78 -9.19 31.81 -13.29
N PHE A 79 -9.11 30.72 -14.05
CA PHE A 79 -7.85 30.10 -14.42
C PHE A 79 -7.42 30.54 -15.83
N ALA A 80 -6.12 30.67 -16.05
CA ALA A 80 -5.59 31.03 -17.38
C ALA A 80 -5.59 29.86 -18.38
N PHE A 81 -5.98 28.65 -17.95
CA PHE A 81 -5.96 27.46 -18.78
C PHE A 81 -7.22 27.40 -19.66
N ALA A 82 -7.05 27.03 -20.93
CA ALA A 82 -8.17 26.77 -21.84
C ALA A 82 -8.75 25.35 -21.61
N ILE A 83 -9.24 25.09 -20.41
CA ILE A 83 -9.85 23.82 -19.99
C ILE A 83 -11.33 24.10 -19.66
N PRO A 84 -12.30 23.59 -20.42
CA PRO A 84 -13.71 23.91 -20.24
C PRO A 84 -14.22 23.71 -18.82
N GLU A 85 -13.80 22.65 -18.14
CA GLU A 85 -14.21 22.30 -16.78
C GLU A 85 -13.68 23.28 -15.71
N LEU A 86 -12.75 24.18 -16.07
CA LEU A 86 -12.16 25.20 -15.20
C LEU A 86 -12.70 26.63 -15.47
N ASP A 87 -13.61 26.79 -16.44
CA ASP A 87 -14.34 28.05 -16.63
C ASP A 87 -15.25 28.34 -15.43
N GLU A 88 -15.64 29.59 -15.19
CA GLU A 88 -16.33 30.05 -13.95
C GLU A 88 -17.57 29.23 -13.53
N GLY A 89 -18.19 28.50 -14.45
CA GLY A 89 -19.35 27.61 -14.21
C GLY A 89 -20.54 27.95 -15.11
N PRO A 90 -21.65 27.21 -15.03
CA PRO A 90 -21.90 26.09 -14.11
C PRO A 90 -21.35 24.75 -14.63
N HIS A 91 -20.90 23.90 -13.72
CA HIS A 91 -20.53 22.50 -13.99
C HIS A 91 -21.23 21.56 -13.01
N GLN A 92 -21.50 20.30 -13.38
CA GLN A 92 -21.96 19.32 -12.39
C GLN A 92 -20.84 19.06 -11.37
N SER A 93 -21.15 19.06 -10.07
CA SER A 93 -20.17 18.72 -9.04
C SER A 93 -19.63 17.28 -9.24
N SER A 94 -18.33 17.09 -8.96
CA SER A 94 -17.69 15.78 -9.09
C SER A 94 -16.43 15.66 -8.23
N GLU A 95 -16.01 14.43 -7.94
CA GLU A 95 -14.74 14.15 -7.25
C GLU A 95 -13.52 14.61 -8.07
N GLU A 96 -13.62 14.61 -9.40
CA GLU A 96 -12.59 15.17 -10.27
C GLU A 96 -12.45 16.68 -10.06
N LEU A 97 -13.54 17.44 -9.98
CA LEU A 97 -13.49 18.88 -9.71
C LEU A 97 -12.94 19.17 -8.31
N LEU A 98 -13.30 18.36 -7.30
CA LEU A 98 -12.73 18.45 -5.95
C LEU A 98 -11.21 18.19 -5.97
N THR A 99 -10.76 17.16 -6.68
CA THR A 99 -9.34 16.83 -6.83
C THR A 99 -8.58 17.90 -7.61
N ALA A 100 -9.18 18.48 -8.65
CA ALA A 100 -8.61 19.61 -9.38
C ALA A 100 -8.50 20.86 -8.50
N ALA A 101 -9.50 21.13 -7.67
CA ALA A 101 -9.47 22.23 -6.71
C ALA A 101 -8.29 22.10 -5.76
N ARG A 102 -8.02 20.88 -5.27
CA ARG A 102 -6.82 20.59 -4.48
C ARG A 102 -5.54 20.89 -5.25
N THR A 103 -5.38 20.38 -6.48
CA THR A 103 -4.17 20.63 -7.29
C THR A 103 -3.92 22.12 -7.49
N LEU A 104 -4.98 22.85 -7.86
CA LEU A 104 -4.91 24.27 -8.22
C LEU A 104 -4.70 25.20 -7.01
N ASN A 105 -4.95 24.71 -5.79
CA ASN A 105 -4.86 25.48 -4.55
C ASN A 105 -3.83 24.92 -3.55
N GLY A 106 -2.74 24.32 -4.05
CA GLY A 106 -1.58 23.95 -3.23
C GLY A 106 -1.58 22.54 -2.65
N ASN A 107 -2.41 21.64 -3.19
CA ASN A 107 -2.47 20.19 -2.89
C ASN A 107 -2.89 19.81 -1.45
N GLY A 108 -3.37 20.77 -0.67
CA GLY A 108 -3.90 20.49 0.66
C GLY A 108 -5.19 19.66 0.66
N PRO A 109 -5.61 19.15 1.81
CA PRO A 109 -6.93 18.53 1.98
C PRO A 109 -8.06 19.51 1.61
N ALA A 110 -9.10 18.99 0.96
CA ALA A 110 -10.31 19.73 0.64
C ALA A 110 -11.49 19.34 1.55
N TYR A 111 -12.39 20.29 1.79
CA TYR A 111 -13.59 20.10 2.61
C TYR A 111 -14.80 20.76 1.96
N LEU A 112 -15.95 20.13 2.16
CA LEU A 112 -17.26 20.67 1.82
C LEU A 112 -17.87 21.30 3.07
N VAL A 113 -18.16 22.60 3.02
CA VAL A 113 -18.68 23.36 4.16
C VAL A 113 -20.05 23.93 3.81
N PRO A 114 -21.15 23.30 4.30
CA PRO A 114 -22.49 23.84 4.11
C PRO A 114 -22.63 25.24 4.72
N THR A 115 -23.28 26.15 4.01
CA THR A 115 -23.51 27.52 4.44
C THR A 115 -25.00 27.76 4.77
N GLU A 116 -25.30 28.83 5.51
CA GLU A 116 -26.67 29.12 5.97
C GLU A 116 -27.66 29.44 4.84
N ASP A 117 -27.16 29.89 3.70
CA ASP A 117 -27.91 30.21 2.48
C ASP A 117 -28.19 28.98 1.60
N GLY A 118 -27.79 27.79 2.04
CA GLY A 118 -28.05 26.52 1.36
C GLY A 118 -27.00 26.15 0.29
N HIS A 119 -26.00 27.00 0.08
CA HIS A 119 -24.82 26.67 -0.71
C HIS A 119 -23.86 25.77 0.07
N THR A 120 -22.84 25.26 -0.62
CA THR A 120 -21.71 24.55 -0.01
C THR A 120 -20.41 25.14 -0.53
N ASP A 121 -19.61 25.71 0.37
CA ASP A 121 -18.28 26.18 0.03
C ASP A 121 -17.34 24.98 -0.09
N VAL A 122 -16.56 24.94 -1.18
CA VAL A 122 -15.45 24.01 -1.34
C VAL A 122 -14.18 24.72 -0.93
N ILE A 123 -13.57 24.27 0.18
CA ILE A 123 -12.37 24.90 0.73
C ILE A 123 -11.17 23.98 0.63
N VAL A 124 -9.98 24.54 0.39
CA VAL A 124 -8.72 23.80 0.32
C VAL A 124 -7.75 24.40 1.33
N ALA A 125 -7.21 23.56 2.23
CA ALA A 125 -6.19 23.99 3.17
C ALA A 125 -4.92 24.42 2.43
N THR A 126 -4.25 25.49 2.89
CA THR A 126 -3.14 26.14 2.18
C THR A 126 -1.79 26.01 2.90
N PRO A 127 -0.65 26.21 2.20
CA PRO A 127 0.39 25.18 2.07
C PRO A 127 1.50 25.18 3.13
N SER A 128 1.21 25.60 4.36
CA SER A 128 2.20 25.45 5.46
C SER A 128 2.19 24.02 6.01
N PHE A 129 2.47 23.05 5.14
CA PHE A 129 2.43 21.62 5.47
C PHE A 129 3.82 21.05 5.74
N PRO A 130 3.94 20.06 6.64
CA PRO A 130 5.17 19.29 6.77
C PRO A 130 5.48 18.57 5.44
N GLN A 131 6.76 18.45 5.13
CA GLN A 131 7.22 17.74 3.93
C GLN A 131 7.76 16.35 4.29
N LEU A 132 7.43 15.37 3.45
CA LEU A 132 8.06 14.05 3.51
C LEU A 132 9.41 14.05 2.78
N PRO A 133 10.34 13.15 3.17
CA PRO A 133 11.51 12.85 2.34
C PRO A 133 11.11 12.51 0.90
N MET A 134 11.89 12.93 -0.10
CA MET A 134 11.56 12.77 -1.52
C MET A 134 11.22 11.33 -1.89
N ALA A 135 12.03 10.37 -1.45
CA ALA A 135 11.81 8.96 -1.76
C ALA A 135 10.48 8.44 -1.18
N HIS A 136 10.06 8.94 0.00
CA HIS A 136 8.79 8.54 0.62
C HIS A 136 7.60 9.12 -0.16
N ALA A 137 7.65 10.41 -0.49
CA ALA A 137 6.62 11.08 -1.29
C ALA A 137 6.44 10.40 -2.65
N LEU A 138 7.53 10.12 -3.37
CA LEU A 138 7.50 9.40 -4.64
C LEU A 138 6.91 7.99 -4.47
N THR A 139 7.27 7.26 -3.41
CA THR A 139 6.76 5.89 -3.18
C THR A 139 5.25 5.87 -2.97
N LEU A 140 4.72 6.77 -2.12
CA LEU A 140 3.28 6.96 -1.93
C LEU A 140 2.60 7.35 -3.24
N GLY A 141 3.20 8.30 -3.96
CA GLY A 141 2.73 8.77 -5.25
C GLY A 141 2.59 7.68 -6.30
N LEU A 142 3.55 6.75 -6.40
CA LEU A 142 3.46 5.61 -7.32
C LEU A 142 2.33 4.64 -6.96
N GLY A 143 2.11 4.40 -5.66
CA GLY A 143 0.98 3.61 -5.19
C GLY A 143 -0.36 4.26 -5.59
N GLN A 144 -0.50 5.57 -5.33
CA GLN A 144 -1.70 6.33 -5.68
C GLN A 144 -1.92 6.42 -7.20
N ALA A 145 -0.86 6.62 -7.98
CA ALA A 145 -0.94 6.67 -9.43
C ALA A 145 -1.47 5.36 -10.02
N ARG A 146 -1.07 4.21 -9.45
CA ARG A 146 -1.62 2.91 -9.85
C ARG A 146 -3.10 2.76 -9.45
N ASN A 147 -3.50 3.22 -8.26
CA ASN A 147 -4.91 3.24 -7.83
C ASN A 147 -5.77 4.10 -8.76
N ASN A 148 -5.22 5.19 -9.29
CA ASN A 148 -5.89 6.07 -10.25
C ASN A 148 -5.84 5.54 -11.70
N ASN A 149 -5.35 4.31 -11.91
CA ASN A 149 -5.19 3.67 -13.22
C ASN A 149 -4.39 4.53 -14.23
N LEU A 150 -3.36 5.23 -13.75
CA LEU A 150 -2.49 6.00 -14.63
C LEU A 150 -1.62 5.09 -15.50
N THR A 151 -1.47 5.48 -16.77
CA THR A 151 -0.50 4.90 -17.70
C THR A 151 0.94 5.29 -17.32
N ASP A 152 1.93 4.61 -17.87
CA ASP A 152 3.34 4.91 -17.59
C ASP A 152 3.72 6.35 -17.97
N ASP A 153 3.14 6.90 -19.05
CA ASP A 153 3.36 8.28 -19.47
C ASP A 153 2.72 9.30 -18.52
N GLU A 154 1.57 8.96 -17.94
CA GLU A 154 0.90 9.80 -16.95
C GLU A 154 1.59 9.75 -15.59
N ILE A 155 2.13 8.58 -15.20
CA ILE A 155 3.01 8.47 -14.02
C ILE A 155 4.24 9.35 -14.22
N ARG A 156 4.85 9.33 -15.42
CA ARG A 156 5.97 10.22 -15.75
C ARG A 156 5.57 11.69 -15.57
N ARG A 157 4.42 12.11 -16.10
CA ARG A 157 3.90 13.47 -15.91
C ARG A 157 3.74 13.82 -14.43
N ALA A 158 3.15 12.93 -13.63
CA ALA A 158 2.98 13.15 -12.19
C ALA A 158 4.32 13.35 -11.45
N ILE A 159 5.36 12.59 -11.81
CA ILE A 159 6.72 12.74 -11.25
C ILE A 159 7.33 14.10 -11.65
N ILE A 160 7.16 14.51 -12.91
CA ILE A 160 7.65 15.80 -13.41
C ILE A 160 6.93 16.96 -12.71
N ALA A 161 5.61 16.86 -12.53
CA ALA A 161 4.82 17.85 -11.80
C ALA A 161 5.26 17.97 -10.34
N PHE A 162 5.43 16.84 -9.65
CA PHE A 162 5.96 16.82 -8.30
C PHE A 162 7.35 17.45 -8.20
N ALA A 163 8.24 17.13 -9.14
CA ALA A 163 9.57 17.72 -9.19
C ALA A 163 9.53 19.23 -9.42
N ALA A 164 8.72 19.71 -10.36
CA ALA A 164 8.57 21.13 -10.64
C ALA A 164 8.02 21.92 -9.45
N GLN A 165 7.05 21.37 -8.71
CA GLN A 165 6.47 22.01 -7.52
C GLN A 165 7.43 22.09 -6.32
N ASN A 166 8.47 21.27 -6.29
CA ASN A 166 9.45 21.21 -5.20
C ASN A 166 10.86 21.66 -5.64
N ASP A 167 10.97 22.28 -6.81
CA ASP A 167 12.24 22.73 -7.40
C ASP A 167 13.29 21.61 -7.54
N TYR A 168 12.85 20.39 -7.86
CA TYR A 168 13.73 19.26 -8.15
C TYR A 168 14.09 19.17 -9.64
N SER A 169 15.26 18.61 -9.91
CA SER A 169 15.68 18.22 -11.26
C SER A 169 15.29 16.78 -11.55
N VAL A 170 14.94 16.49 -12.81
CA VAL A 170 14.63 15.14 -13.29
C VAL A 170 15.51 14.85 -14.50
N ALA A 171 16.18 13.70 -14.48
CA ALA A 171 16.83 13.11 -15.64
C ALA A 171 16.12 11.79 -16.01
N GLU A 172 15.87 11.59 -17.30
CA GLU A 172 15.07 10.46 -17.79
C GLU A 172 15.94 9.47 -18.56
N ASP A 173 15.71 8.18 -18.32
CA ASP A 173 16.26 7.05 -19.07
C ASP A 173 15.15 5.98 -19.26
N GLY A 174 14.33 6.18 -20.29
CA GLY A 174 13.18 5.30 -20.60
C GLY A 174 12.10 5.34 -19.52
N LEU A 175 11.94 4.23 -18.78
CA LEU A 175 11.01 4.09 -17.65
C LEU A 175 11.67 4.31 -16.29
N ILE A 176 12.94 4.72 -16.29
CA ILE A 176 13.70 5.04 -15.09
C ILE A 176 13.91 6.56 -15.05
N LEU A 177 13.47 7.18 -13.96
CA LEU A 177 13.67 8.61 -13.71
C LEU A 177 14.61 8.80 -12.52
N CYS A 178 15.56 9.72 -12.64
CA CYS A 178 16.44 10.16 -11.57
C CYS A 178 15.99 11.55 -11.11
N VAL A 179 15.40 11.64 -9.92
CA VAL A 179 14.94 12.90 -9.32
C VAL A 179 15.98 13.36 -8.30
N ARG A 180 16.36 14.65 -8.32
CA ARG A 180 17.38 15.21 -7.41
C ARG A 180 16.98 16.58 -6.89
N SER A 181 17.21 16.80 -5.59
CA SER A 181 17.08 18.13 -4.98
C SER A 181 18.43 18.82 -4.85
N ASP A 182 18.38 20.14 -4.76
CA ASP A 182 19.56 20.96 -4.47
C ASP A 182 20.14 20.71 -3.07
N LYS A 183 19.34 20.11 -2.17
CA LYS A 183 19.75 19.71 -0.82
C LYS A 183 20.48 18.35 -0.79
N GLY A 184 20.64 17.71 -1.95
CA GLY A 184 21.41 16.47 -2.09
C GLY A 184 20.60 15.18 -2.02
N GLU A 185 19.27 15.24 -1.80
CA GLU A 185 18.37 14.07 -1.95
C GLU A 185 18.31 13.61 -3.40
N GLN A 186 18.31 12.30 -3.62
CA GLN A 186 18.31 11.68 -4.94
C GLN A 186 17.58 10.34 -4.91
N ALA A 187 16.64 10.17 -5.83
CA ALA A 187 15.88 8.94 -5.96
C ALA A 187 15.90 8.42 -7.39
N HIS A 188 16.02 7.10 -7.56
CA HIS A 188 15.72 6.42 -8.81
C HIS A 188 14.30 5.86 -8.76
N VAL A 189 13.48 6.20 -9.74
CA VAL A 189 12.10 5.76 -9.87
C VAL A 189 11.99 4.84 -11.08
N ASP A 190 11.66 3.57 -10.87
CA ASP A 190 11.32 2.60 -11.91
C ASP A 190 9.79 2.52 -11.99
N ILE A 191 9.22 3.13 -13.03
CA ILE A 191 7.77 3.23 -13.25
C ILE A 191 7.17 1.83 -13.48
N ALA A 192 7.83 0.99 -14.28
CA ALA A 192 7.35 -0.34 -14.64
C ALA A 192 7.18 -1.25 -13.40
N ARG A 193 8.09 -1.09 -12.43
CA ARG A 193 8.08 -1.89 -11.19
C ARG A 193 7.45 -1.15 -10.00
N LEU A 194 6.98 0.08 -10.19
CA LEU A 194 6.53 0.98 -9.10
C LEU A 194 7.52 1.02 -7.93
N LYS A 195 8.82 1.11 -8.26
CA LYS A 195 9.91 1.00 -7.29
C LYS A 195 10.64 2.33 -7.19
N VAL A 196 10.83 2.81 -5.98
CA VAL A 196 11.72 3.93 -5.67
C VAL A 196 12.96 3.37 -4.96
N ARG A 197 14.14 3.82 -5.38
CA ARG A 197 15.39 3.59 -4.68
C ARG A 197 15.92 4.92 -4.18
N ASP A 198 16.02 5.04 -2.87
CA ASP A 198 16.69 6.14 -2.20
C ASP A 198 18.21 5.93 -2.30
N LEU A 199 18.92 6.86 -2.94
CA LEU A 199 20.36 6.75 -3.14
C LEU A 199 21.17 7.22 -1.92
N GLN A 200 20.53 7.87 -0.94
CA GLN A 200 21.13 8.24 0.33
C GLN A 200 20.96 7.16 1.40
N SER A 201 20.02 6.22 1.21
CA SER A 201 19.76 5.18 2.21
C SER A 201 20.96 4.29 2.46
N THR A 202 21.37 4.19 3.73
CA THR A 202 22.43 3.28 4.19
C THR A 202 21.92 1.85 4.39
N THR A 203 20.59 1.66 4.39
CA THR A 203 19.97 0.36 4.59
C THR A 203 19.63 -0.26 3.24
N PRO A 204 19.98 -1.54 2.99
CA PRO A 204 19.59 -2.22 1.77
C PRO A 204 18.06 -2.21 1.59
N GLN A 205 17.58 -1.60 0.51
CA GLN A 205 16.15 -1.58 0.18
C GLN A 205 15.78 -2.84 -0.61
N LEU A 206 14.84 -3.61 -0.09
CA LEU A 206 14.40 -4.88 -0.69
C LEU A 206 13.53 -4.65 -1.93
N ARG A 207 13.52 -5.61 -2.86
CA ARG A 207 12.52 -5.69 -3.93
C ARG A 207 11.32 -6.50 -3.44
N LEU A 208 10.15 -6.28 -4.04
CA LEU A 208 8.95 -7.07 -3.71
C LEU A 208 9.20 -8.59 -3.86
N ALA A 209 9.88 -9.00 -4.92
CA ALA A 209 10.25 -10.40 -5.16
C ALA A 209 11.11 -10.97 -4.02
N ASP A 210 12.01 -10.18 -3.45
CA ASP A 210 12.87 -10.61 -2.34
C ASP A 210 12.04 -10.90 -1.08
N VAL A 211 11.08 -10.02 -0.76
CA VAL A 211 10.18 -10.14 0.40
C VAL A 211 9.27 -11.36 0.26
N LEU A 212 8.70 -11.55 -0.92
CA LEU A 212 7.82 -12.69 -1.17
C LEU A 212 8.59 -14.02 -1.24
N SER A 213 9.84 -14.01 -1.71
CA SER A 213 10.76 -15.16 -1.61
C SER A 213 11.00 -15.54 -0.16
N ASP A 214 11.30 -14.58 0.72
CA ASP A 214 11.51 -14.83 2.15
C ASP A 214 10.28 -15.48 2.80
N ALA A 215 9.08 -15.17 2.32
CA ALA A 215 7.85 -15.76 2.83
C ALA A 215 7.58 -17.19 2.34
N THR A 216 8.11 -17.58 1.18
CA THR A 216 7.63 -18.71 0.38
C THR A 216 7.52 -20.02 1.17
N PHE A 217 8.65 -20.58 1.64
CA PHE A 217 8.63 -21.89 2.31
C PHE A 217 8.21 -21.81 3.78
N VAL A 218 8.48 -20.70 4.46
CA VAL A 218 8.05 -20.53 5.87
C VAL A 218 6.52 -20.46 5.94
N ALA A 219 5.88 -19.70 5.06
CA ALA A 219 4.42 -19.64 4.98
C ALA A 219 3.82 -21.00 4.60
N ALA A 220 4.41 -21.68 3.61
CA ALA A 220 3.96 -22.98 3.16
C ALA A 220 3.92 -24.02 4.30
N GLU A 221 4.98 -24.10 5.10
CA GLU A 221 5.02 -25.06 6.22
C GLU A 221 4.00 -24.75 7.32
N HIS A 222 3.81 -23.47 7.66
CA HIS A 222 2.78 -23.07 8.62
C HIS A 222 1.36 -23.39 8.10
N GLN A 223 1.13 -23.24 6.79
CA GLN A 223 -0.14 -23.60 6.18
C GLN A 223 -0.37 -25.11 6.20
N LEU A 224 0.66 -25.91 5.91
CA LEU A 224 0.60 -27.37 6.01
C LEU A 224 0.28 -27.82 7.45
N LEU A 225 0.89 -27.18 8.46
CA LEU A 225 0.59 -27.47 9.86
C LEU A 225 -0.87 -27.15 10.21
N LEU A 226 -1.38 -26.00 9.78
CA LEU A 226 -2.79 -25.62 9.99
C LEU A 226 -3.72 -26.66 9.35
N ASN A 227 -3.51 -26.96 8.07
CA ASN A 227 -4.35 -27.88 7.31
C ASN A 227 -4.31 -29.31 7.88
N GLY A 228 -3.15 -29.74 8.39
CA GLY A 228 -3.00 -31.06 9.01
C GLY A 228 -3.64 -31.16 10.41
N ARG A 229 -3.65 -30.08 11.20
CA ARG A 229 -4.21 -30.07 12.55
C ARG A 229 -5.70 -29.74 12.60
N PHE A 230 -6.16 -28.88 11.70
CA PHE A 230 -7.53 -28.40 11.63
C PHE A 230 -8.05 -28.54 10.19
N PRO A 231 -8.19 -29.79 9.70
CA PRO A 231 -8.64 -30.02 8.33
C PRO A 231 -10.04 -29.44 8.11
N ASP A 232 -10.23 -28.80 6.95
CA ASP A 232 -11.49 -28.19 6.51
C ASP A 232 -12.13 -27.22 7.51
N ALA A 233 -11.33 -26.57 8.35
CA ALA A 233 -11.83 -25.64 9.34
C ALA A 233 -12.46 -24.39 8.70
N HIS A 234 -13.66 -24.04 9.17
CA HIS A 234 -14.28 -22.77 8.85
C HIS A 234 -13.79 -21.69 9.81
N ALA A 235 -13.49 -20.50 9.28
CA ALA A 235 -12.97 -19.37 10.02
C ALA A 235 -14.03 -18.27 10.19
N THR A 236 -14.24 -17.81 11.42
CA THR A 236 -15.05 -16.63 11.74
C THR A 236 -14.22 -15.64 12.57
N THR A 237 -14.64 -14.38 12.62
CA THR A 237 -13.93 -13.31 13.34
C THR A 237 -14.89 -12.52 14.22
N ASN A 238 -14.35 -11.82 15.22
CA ASN A 238 -15.11 -10.85 16.02
C ASN A 238 -15.23 -9.49 15.30
N ASP A 239 -16.09 -8.61 15.82
CA ASP A 239 -16.37 -7.28 15.23
C ASP A 239 -15.09 -6.43 15.06
N ASP A 240 -14.16 -6.52 16.01
CA ASP A 240 -12.87 -5.80 15.96
C ASP A 240 -11.84 -6.42 15.00
N CYS A 241 -12.15 -7.57 14.39
CA CYS A 241 -11.26 -8.36 13.54
C CYS A 241 -9.91 -8.72 14.19
N SER A 242 -9.88 -8.85 15.52
CA SER A 242 -8.65 -9.08 16.31
C SER A 242 -8.47 -10.54 16.75
N VAL A 243 -9.50 -11.36 16.58
CA VAL A 243 -9.54 -12.78 16.97
C VAL A 243 -10.24 -13.58 15.89
N VAL A 244 -9.64 -14.70 15.49
CA VAL A 244 -10.28 -15.69 14.63
C VAL A 244 -10.68 -16.91 15.45
N MET A 245 -11.87 -17.45 15.16
CA MET A 245 -12.30 -18.77 15.57
C MET A 245 -12.26 -19.72 14.39
N LEU A 246 -11.48 -20.79 14.51
CA LEU A 246 -11.50 -21.91 13.58
C LEU A 246 -12.36 -23.02 14.15
N THR A 247 -13.22 -23.62 13.33
CA THR A 247 -14.07 -24.75 13.71
C THR A 247 -14.02 -25.82 12.63
N THR A 248 -13.54 -27.02 12.96
CA THR A 248 -13.54 -28.16 12.03
C THR A 248 -14.93 -28.80 11.95
N PRO A 249 -15.24 -29.57 10.90
CA PRO A 249 -16.48 -30.35 10.81
C PRO A 249 -16.67 -31.35 11.97
N ALA A 250 -15.57 -31.79 12.59
CA ALA A 250 -15.58 -32.67 13.76
C ALA A 250 -15.84 -31.93 15.09
N GLY A 251 -16.04 -30.61 15.06
CA GLY A 251 -16.32 -29.78 16.24
C GLY A 251 -15.07 -29.35 17.02
N GLN A 252 -13.87 -29.61 16.52
CA GLN A 252 -12.64 -29.09 17.12
C GLN A 252 -12.54 -27.59 16.84
N THR A 253 -12.25 -26.80 17.88
CA THR A 253 -12.13 -25.35 17.76
C THR A 253 -10.72 -24.85 18.08
N LEU A 254 -10.34 -23.74 17.48
CA LEU A 254 -9.12 -22.99 17.81
C LEU A 254 -9.42 -21.50 17.85
N ARG A 255 -9.10 -20.87 18.98
CA ARG A 255 -9.11 -19.42 19.14
C ARG A 255 -7.71 -18.88 18.88
N ALA A 256 -7.55 -18.08 17.83
CA ALA A 256 -6.27 -17.49 17.47
C ALA A 256 -6.32 -15.96 17.54
N ARG A 257 -5.19 -15.34 17.92
CA ARG A 257 -5.01 -13.91 17.71
C ARG A 257 -4.94 -13.67 16.20
N ALA A 258 -5.55 -12.60 15.72
CA ALA A 258 -5.61 -12.31 14.30
C ALA A 258 -5.20 -10.87 13.97
N LEU A 259 -4.62 -10.72 12.77
CA LEU A 259 -4.30 -9.45 12.14
C LEU A 259 -5.06 -9.39 10.82
N LEU A 260 -5.90 -8.39 10.63
CA LEU A 260 -6.58 -8.13 9.37
C LEU A 260 -5.62 -7.40 8.43
N ILE A 261 -5.18 -8.07 7.37
CA ILE A 261 -4.12 -7.57 6.48
C ILE A 261 -4.68 -6.98 5.18
N ALA A 262 -5.66 -7.66 4.59
CA ALA A 262 -6.30 -7.22 3.38
C ALA A 262 -7.77 -7.62 3.36
N THR A 263 -8.56 -6.95 2.53
CA THR A 263 -9.94 -7.27 2.20
C THR A 263 -10.04 -7.56 0.71
N LEU A 264 -10.89 -8.52 0.37
CA LEU A 264 -11.25 -8.88 -1.00
C LEU A 264 -12.69 -8.43 -1.25
N ARG A 265 -12.87 -7.47 -2.16
CA ARG A 265 -14.17 -6.88 -2.51
C ARG A 265 -14.37 -7.00 -4.02
N GLY A 266 -15.21 -7.95 -4.43
CA GLY A 266 -15.36 -8.27 -5.85
C GLY A 266 -14.04 -8.72 -6.47
N GLU A 267 -13.57 -7.99 -7.46
CA GLU A 267 -12.33 -8.27 -8.20
C GLU A 267 -11.11 -7.51 -7.67
N THR A 268 -11.22 -6.84 -6.51
CA THR A 268 -10.13 -6.04 -5.95
C THR A 268 -9.68 -6.57 -4.60
N LEU A 269 -8.36 -6.70 -4.44
CA LEU A 269 -7.70 -6.86 -3.15
C LEU A 269 -7.17 -5.49 -2.69
N GLN A 270 -7.57 -5.10 -1.49
CA GLN A 270 -7.16 -3.85 -0.86
C GLN A 270 -6.52 -4.13 0.49
N TRP A 271 -5.40 -3.46 0.77
CA TRP A 271 -4.77 -3.55 2.10
C TRP A 271 -5.66 -2.91 3.16
N SER A 272 -5.75 -3.52 4.34
CA SER A 272 -6.68 -3.06 5.37
C SER A 272 -6.33 -1.68 5.94
N TRP A 273 -5.07 -1.23 5.83
CA TRP A 273 -4.70 0.15 6.18
C TRP A 273 -5.31 1.20 5.22
N ALA A 274 -5.71 0.77 4.03
CA ALA A 274 -6.26 1.62 2.98
C ALA A 274 -7.79 1.45 2.81
N ASP A 275 -8.40 0.40 3.37
CA ASP A 275 -9.84 0.15 3.25
C ASP A 275 -10.62 0.96 4.32
N PRO A 276 -11.40 1.99 3.94
CA PRO A 276 -12.11 2.86 4.88
C PRO A 276 -13.10 2.13 5.80
N THR A 277 -13.57 0.95 5.38
CA THR A 277 -14.55 0.17 6.16
C THR A 277 -13.92 -0.56 7.34
N VAL A 278 -12.60 -0.81 7.29
CA VAL A 278 -11.90 -1.63 8.29
C VAL A 278 -10.63 -0.98 8.85
N CYS A 279 -10.13 0.12 8.27
CA CYS A 279 -8.82 0.68 8.63
C CYS A 279 -8.72 1.14 10.09
N ASP A 280 -9.84 1.48 10.71
CA ASP A 280 -9.90 1.91 12.12
C ASP A 280 -10.09 0.74 13.10
N LEU A 281 -10.39 -0.47 12.59
CA LEU A 281 -10.57 -1.64 13.44
C LEU A 281 -9.26 -2.02 14.14
N PRO A 282 -9.30 -2.45 15.42
CA PRO A 282 -8.12 -2.91 16.13
C PRO A 282 -7.31 -3.98 15.38
N GLY A 283 -7.99 -4.91 14.71
CA GLY A 283 -7.37 -5.97 13.90
C GLY A 283 -6.58 -5.46 12.70
N ALA A 284 -6.97 -4.32 12.11
CA ALA A 284 -6.35 -3.76 10.90
C ALA A 284 -5.08 -2.95 11.19
N LYS A 285 -4.84 -2.55 12.46
CA LYS A 285 -3.72 -1.67 12.82
C LYS A 285 -2.35 -2.23 12.42
N ALA A 286 -2.18 -3.55 12.42
CA ALA A 286 -0.92 -4.17 12.01
C ALA A 286 -0.63 -4.01 10.51
N ALA A 287 -1.64 -3.79 9.67
CA ALA A 287 -1.46 -3.51 8.25
C ALA A 287 -0.69 -2.19 8.01
N LEU A 288 -0.69 -1.25 8.97
CA LEU A 288 0.17 -0.06 8.90
C LEU A 288 1.66 -0.42 8.89
N GLY A 289 2.05 -1.55 9.50
CA GLY A 289 3.42 -2.07 9.40
C GLY A 289 3.80 -2.41 7.97
N VAL A 290 2.87 -2.93 7.17
CA VAL A 290 3.09 -3.20 5.73
C VAL A 290 3.25 -1.90 4.95
N LYS A 291 2.41 -0.90 5.23
CA LYS A 291 2.52 0.44 4.63
C LYS A 291 3.89 1.07 4.92
N ASN A 292 4.30 1.10 6.18
CA ASN A 292 5.59 1.67 6.58
C ASN A 292 6.75 0.91 5.94
N PHE A 293 6.70 -0.43 5.98
CA PHE A 293 7.69 -1.26 5.31
C PHE A 293 7.79 -0.97 3.80
N ALA A 294 6.64 -0.77 3.14
CA ALA A 294 6.59 -0.41 1.73
C ALA A 294 7.24 0.95 1.47
N ILE A 295 6.98 1.95 2.31
CA ILE A 295 7.61 3.28 2.21
C ILE A 295 9.13 3.19 2.41
N ASP A 296 9.58 2.54 3.49
CA ASP A 296 11.00 2.41 3.83
C ASP A 296 11.79 1.68 2.72
N ASN A 297 11.14 0.71 2.07
CA ASN A 297 11.72 -0.04 0.95
C ASN A 297 11.34 0.52 -0.41
N GLY A 298 10.64 1.66 -0.53
CA GLY A 298 10.26 2.22 -1.82
C GLY A 298 9.38 1.33 -2.71
N LEU A 299 8.49 0.52 -2.13
CA LEU A 299 7.65 -0.47 -2.81
C LEU A 299 6.23 0.06 -3.08
N GLY A 300 6.05 0.86 -4.13
CA GLY A 300 4.75 1.42 -4.52
C GLY A 300 3.67 0.36 -4.79
N THR A 301 4.04 -0.85 -5.25
CA THR A 301 3.10 -1.97 -5.46
C THR A 301 2.38 -2.41 -4.18
N LEU A 302 3.01 -2.27 -3.01
CA LEU A 302 2.36 -2.59 -1.73
C LEU A 302 1.50 -1.43 -1.19
N LEU A 303 1.54 -0.28 -1.87
CA LEU A 303 0.72 0.90 -1.58
C LEU A 303 -0.48 1.04 -2.52
N SER A 304 -0.56 0.20 -3.55
CA SER A 304 -1.68 0.13 -4.47
C SER A 304 -2.64 -1.02 -4.14
N GLN A 305 -3.87 -0.88 -4.60
CA GLN A 305 -4.80 -1.99 -4.76
C GLN A 305 -4.29 -2.94 -5.86
N ALA A 306 -4.76 -4.18 -5.83
CA ALA A 306 -4.41 -5.17 -6.83
C ALA A 306 -5.66 -5.91 -7.31
N ASP A 307 -5.64 -6.35 -8.57
CA ASP A 307 -6.60 -7.33 -9.09
C ASP A 307 -6.56 -8.59 -8.21
N ALA A 308 -7.75 -9.04 -7.79
CA ALA A 308 -7.96 -10.17 -6.91
C ALA A 308 -7.31 -11.45 -7.44
N ALA A 309 -7.54 -11.78 -8.72
CA ALA A 309 -7.05 -13.02 -9.31
C ALA A 309 -5.51 -13.06 -9.33
N THR A 310 -4.91 -11.94 -9.73
CA THR A 310 -3.45 -11.76 -9.73
C THR A 310 -2.90 -11.79 -8.31
N ALA A 311 -3.51 -11.06 -7.37
CA ALA A 311 -3.04 -10.98 -6.00
C ALA A 311 -3.10 -12.32 -5.26
N LEU A 312 -4.14 -13.12 -5.51
CA LEU A 312 -4.28 -14.46 -4.93
C LEU A 312 -3.32 -15.47 -5.59
N SER A 313 -3.20 -15.47 -6.92
CA SER A 313 -2.29 -16.38 -7.63
C SER A 313 -0.81 -16.09 -7.32
N GLN A 314 -0.46 -14.82 -7.21
CA GLN A 314 0.89 -14.38 -6.82
C GLN A 314 1.08 -14.26 -5.31
N ARG A 315 0.05 -14.59 -4.51
CA ARG A 315 0.05 -14.47 -3.04
C ARG A 315 0.66 -13.15 -2.54
N LEU A 316 0.23 -12.02 -3.10
CA LEU A 316 0.80 -10.69 -2.76
C LEU A 316 0.71 -10.39 -1.25
N TYR A 317 -0.33 -10.89 -0.59
CA TYR A 317 -0.53 -10.75 0.86
C TYR A 317 0.54 -11.47 1.70
N ASP A 318 1.32 -12.40 1.14
CA ASP A 318 2.46 -13.03 1.83
C ASP A 318 3.55 -12.00 2.18
N ALA A 319 3.59 -10.84 1.51
CA ALA A 319 4.51 -9.76 1.86
C ALA A 319 4.30 -9.25 3.30
N ALA A 320 3.11 -9.43 3.87
CA ALA A 320 2.84 -9.06 5.26
C ALA A 320 3.43 -10.05 6.28
N LYS A 321 3.76 -11.28 5.89
CA LYS A 321 4.20 -12.33 6.82
C LYS A 321 5.60 -12.06 7.40
N PRO A 322 6.63 -11.71 6.59
CA PRO A 322 7.94 -11.33 7.15
C PRO A 322 7.89 -10.07 8.02
N VAL A 323 6.97 -9.14 7.71
CA VAL A 323 6.81 -7.86 8.42
C VAL A 323 6.12 -8.07 9.77
N SER A 324 4.99 -8.78 9.77
CA SER A 324 4.17 -9.00 10.98
C SER A 324 4.65 -10.15 11.85
N ARG A 325 5.45 -11.06 11.29
CA ARG A 325 5.87 -12.35 11.90
C ARG A 325 4.73 -13.33 12.17
N PHE A 326 3.56 -13.10 11.58
CA PHE A 326 2.46 -14.08 11.54
C PHE A 326 2.55 -14.81 10.21
N TRP A 327 2.57 -16.13 10.23
CA TRP A 327 2.91 -16.94 9.05
C TRP A 327 1.73 -17.75 8.49
N THR A 328 0.71 -17.98 9.31
CA THR A 328 -0.50 -18.71 8.93
C THR A 328 -1.56 -17.71 8.49
N ASP A 329 -2.15 -17.91 7.31
CA ASP A 329 -3.26 -17.09 6.83
C ASP A 329 -4.57 -17.88 6.77
N VAL A 330 -5.67 -17.17 6.94
CA VAL A 330 -7.03 -17.68 6.81
C VAL A 330 -7.90 -16.64 6.11
N ARG A 331 -8.95 -17.13 5.46
CA ARG A 331 -9.96 -16.30 4.79
C ARG A 331 -11.24 -16.32 5.60
N VAL A 332 -11.74 -15.14 5.95
CA VAL A 332 -12.94 -14.99 6.78
C VAL A 332 -13.99 -14.18 6.01
N PRO A 333 -15.19 -14.71 5.78
CA PRO A 333 -16.28 -13.90 5.22
C PRO A 333 -16.69 -12.83 6.23
N LEU A 334 -16.83 -11.58 5.76
CA LEU A 334 -17.33 -10.45 6.53
C LEU A 334 -18.84 -10.25 6.29
N SER A 335 -19.49 -9.53 7.21
CA SER A 335 -20.94 -9.29 7.18
C SER A 335 -21.41 -8.47 5.97
N ASP A 336 -20.53 -7.67 5.39
CA ASP A 336 -20.77 -6.86 4.20
C ASP A 336 -20.56 -7.62 2.87
N GLY A 337 -20.32 -8.93 2.94
CA GLY A 337 -20.10 -9.81 1.79
C GLY A 337 -18.66 -9.82 1.25
N SER A 338 -17.77 -9.01 1.81
CA SER A 338 -16.34 -9.07 1.49
C SER A 338 -15.65 -10.25 2.19
N THR A 339 -14.43 -10.60 1.75
CA THR A 339 -13.60 -11.61 2.43
C THR A 339 -12.36 -10.95 3.03
N ALA A 340 -12.19 -11.09 4.34
CA ALA A 340 -10.98 -10.71 5.04
C ALA A 340 -9.88 -11.76 4.81
N ILE A 341 -8.67 -11.28 4.50
CA ILE A 341 -7.42 -12.07 4.55
C ILE A 341 -6.75 -11.72 5.87
N MET A 342 -6.72 -12.70 6.77
CA MET A 342 -6.22 -12.52 8.13
C MET A 342 -4.99 -13.39 8.36
N LEU A 343 -3.99 -12.84 9.04
CA LEU A 343 -2.88 -13.62 9.56
C LEU A 343 -3.17 -13.99 11.01
N ILE A 344 -2.97 -15.25 11.37
CA ILE A 344 -3.31 -15.77 12.71
C ILE A 344 -2.08 -16.34 13.44
N ASP A 345 -2.12 -16.24 14.76
CA ASP A 345 -1.13 -16.83 15.67
C ASP A 345 -1.84 -17.50 16.85
N ALA A 346 -1.41 -18.73 17.14
CA ALA A 346 -1.85 -19.50 18.30
C ALA A 346 -0.76 -20.50 18.71
N PRO A 347 -0.62 -20.84 20.01
CA PRO A 347 0.35 -21.83 20.47
C PRO A 347 0.28 -23.17 19.73
N GLU A 348 -0.92 -23.60 19.33
CA GLU A 348 -1.22 -24.84 18.62
C GLU A 348 -0.69 -24.86 17.18
N LEU A 349 -0.40 -23.67 16.62
CA LEU A 349 0.12 -23.47 15.26
C LEU A 349 1.64 -23.23 15.25
N ARG A 350 2.32 -23.36 16.40
CA ARG A 350 3.78 -23.31 16.44
C ARG A 350 4.37 -24.53 15.78
N LEU A 351 5.29 -24.30 14.85
CA LEU A 351 5.99 -25.37 14.16
C LEU A 351 6.76 -26.26 15.15
N PRO A 352 6.62 -27.60 15.06
CA PRO A 352 7.47 -28.51 15.82
C PRO A 352 8.93 -28.44 15.33
N PRO A 353 9.89 -29.07 16.04
CA PRO A 353 11.23 -29.27 15.51
C PRO A 353 11.20 -29.85 14.08
N PRO A 354 12.12 -29.44 13.19
CA PRO A 354 12.12 -29.95 11.82
C PRO A 354 12.25 -31.46 11.79
N SER A 355 11.58 -32.06 10.81
CA SER A 355 11.69 -33.47 10.47
C SER A 355 11.88 -33.60 8.96
N HIS A 356 12.49 -34.69 8.51
CA HIS A 356 12.64 -34.96 7.08
C HIS A 356 11.31 -34.81 6.33
N ALA A 357 10.25 -35.42 6.85
CA ALA A 357 8.93 -35.42 6.20
C ALA A 357 8.32 -34.01 6.12
N ALA A 358 8.45 -33.20 7.17
CA ALA A 358 7.90 -31.84 7.17
C ALA A 358 8.66 -30.92 6.19
N VAL A 359 10.00 -31.02 6.18
CA VAL A 359 10.83 -30.25 5.24
C VAL A 359 10.55 -30.69 3.82
N LEU A 360 10.53 -31.99 3.55
CA LEU A 360 10.23 -32.53 2.22
C LEU A 360 8.85 -32.07 1.72
N ALA A 361 7.81 -32.21 2.55
CA ALA A 361 6.47 -31.74 2.20
C ALA A 361 6.44 -30.23 1.90
N THR A 362 7.13 -29.43 2.71
CA THR A 362 7.24 -27.98 2.52
C THR A 362 7.88 -27.62 1.18
N LEU A 363 8.97 -28.31 0.82
CA LEU A 363 9.68 -28.02 -0.42
C LEU A 363 8.89 -28.44 -1.66
N HIS A 364 7.99 -29.42 -1.54
CA HIS A 364 7.08 -29.83 -2.61
C HIS A 364 5.89 -28.88 -2.83
N GLU A 365 5.66 -27.92 -1.94
CA GLU A 365 4.58 -26.95 -2.13
C GLU A 365 4.83 -26.09 -3.38
N PRO A 366 3.78 -25.80 -4.19
CA PRO A 366 3.93 -24.99 -5.38
C PRO A 366 4.48 -23.60 -5.07
N VAL A 367 5.54 -23.21 -5.78
CA VAL A 367 6.13 -21.87 -5.65
C VAL A 367 5.58 -20.95 -6.74
N PRO A 368 5.00 -19.78 -6.38
CA PRO A 368 4.57 -18.80 -7.37
C PRO A 368 5.71 -18.35 -8.30
N HIS A 369 5.36 -17.95 -9.52
CA HIS A 369 6.34 -17.46 -10.48
C HIS A 369 7.06 -16.19 -9.99
N GLY A 370 8.30 -15.99 -10.46
CA GLY A 370 9.10 -14.80 -10.13
C GLY A 370 9.69 -14.79 -8.72
N ARG A 371 9.62 -15.91 -7.99
CA ARG A 371 10.33 -16.10 -6.71
C ARG A 371 11.78 -16.53 -6.96
N ASP A 372 12.70 -15.89 -6.25
CA ASP A 372 14.06 -16.39 -6.08
C ASP A 372 14.04 -17.58 -5.11
N ILE A 373 14.22 -18.78 -5.64
CA ILE A 373 14.19 -20.04 -4.88
C ILE A 373 15.38 -20.16 -3.93
N ARG A 374 16.58 -19.71 -4.33
CA ARG A 374 17.77 -19.78 -3.47
C ARG A 374 17.60 -18.89 -2.26
N ARG A 375 17.11 -17.68 -2.47
CA ARG A 375 16.77 -16.77 -1.37
C ARG A 375 15.72 -17.39 -0.44
N ALA A 376 14.65 -17.96 -1.01
CA ALA A 376 13.60 -18.62 -0.24
C ALA A 376 14.15 -19.78 0.61
N LEU A 377 15.00 -20.64 0.03
CA LEU A 377 15.64 -21.75 0.73
C LEU A 377 16.58 -21.26 1.84
N SER A 378 17.40 -20.24 1.55
CA SER A 378 18.32 -19.65 2.53
C SER A 378 17.56 -19.06 3.72
N TYR A 379 16.50 -18.28 3.46
CA TYR A 379 15.66 -17.72 4.52
C TYR A 379 14.97 -18.81 5.34
N TYR A 380 14.43 -19.84 4.67
CA TYR A 380 13.80 -20.99 5.34
C TYR A 380 14.79 -21.78 6.20
N GLY A 381 16.00 -22.03 5.69
CA GLY A 381 17.08 -22.67 6.44
C GLY A 381 17.46 -21.90 7.68
N ALA A 382 17.64 -20.58 7.56
CA ALA A 382 17.90 -19.70 8.72
C ALA A 382 16.74 -19.74 9.73
N PHE A 383 15.49 -19.71 9.26
CA PHE A 383 14.30 -19.77 10.11
C PHE A 383 14.19 -21.09 10.88
N ARG A 384 14.41 -22.22 10.21
CA ARG A 384 14.35 -23.58 10.80
C ARG A 384 15.64 -24.03 11.47
N ARG A 385 16.71 -23.24 11.36
CA ARG A 385 18.08 -23.59 11.78
C ARG A 385 18.58 -24.87 11.10
N ILE A 386 18.29 -24.98 9.81
CA ILE A 386 18.74 -26.06 8.92
C ILE A 386 19.84 -25.50 8.02
N THR A 387 20.90 -26.28 7.79
CA THR A 387 21.99 -25.87 6.89
C THR A 387 21.55 -26.02 5.43
N ILE A 388 21.88 -25.02 4.62
CA ILE A 388 21.59 -24.98 3.18
C ILE A 388 22.93 -24.78 2.47
N ASP A 389 23.32 -25.73 1.63
CA ASP A 389 24.56 -25.68 0.88
C ASP A 389 24.26 -25.54 -0.63
N ASP A 390 24.90 -24.57 -1.27
CA ASP A 390 24.93 -24.49 -2.72
C ASP A 390 25.88 -25.59 -3.24
N VAL A 391 25.33 -26.58 -3.95
CA VAL A 391 26.13 -27.64 -4.59
C VAL A 391 26.74 -27.10 -5.88
N ASP A 392 25.91 -26.41 -6.67
CA ASP A 392 26.31 -25.67 -7.87
C ASP A 392 25.29 -24.56 -8.18
N TYR A 393 25.34 -23.96 -9.37
CA TYR A 393 24.46 -22.88 -9.83
C TYR A 393 23.00 -23.28 -10.10
N ARG A 394 22.66 -24.58 -10.12
CA ARG A 394 21.28 -25.11 -10.25
C ARG A 394 20.85 -26.05 -9.14
N THR A 395 21.75 -26.48 -8.27
CA THR A 395 21.43 -27.46 -7.22
C THR A 395 21.78 -26.94 -5.83
N VAL A 396 20.84 -27.13 -4.91
CA VAL A 396 20.96 -26.80 -3.49
C VAL A 396 20.71 -28.04 -2.67
N ARG A 397 21.51 -28.26 -1.63
CA ARG A 397 21.34 -29.34 -0.66
C ARG A 397 20.81 -28.77 0.65
N VAL A 398 19.66 -29.29 1.09
CA VAL A 398 19.00 -28.94 2.34
C VAL A 398 19.28 -30.04 3.35
N HIS A 399 19.99 -29.74 4.44
CA HIS A 399 20.37 -30.74 5.45
C HIS A 399 19.24 -30.98 6.46
N ALA A 400 18.12 -31.54 5.98
CA ALA A 400 17.02 -31.91 6.84
C ALA A 400 17.44 -33.00 7.86
N PRO A 401 16.75 -33.09 9.01
CA PRO A 401 17.01 -34.16 9.98
C PRO A 401 16.86 -35.54 9.36
N SER A 402 17.72 -36.48 9.76
CA SER A 402 17.81 -37.87 9.25
C SER A 402 18.40 -38.06 7.84
N ALA A 403 18.12 -37.19 6.87
CA ALA A 403 18.70 -37.26 5.53
C ALA A 403 18.67 -35.90 4.82
N PRO A 404 19.69 -35.57 3.98
CA PRO A 404 19.65 -34.37 3.16
C PRO A 404 18.65 -34.52 2.00
N ILE A 405 18.05 -33.41 1.60
CA ILE A 405 17.16 -33.29 0.44
C ILE A 405 17.87 -32.45 -0.62
N GLN A 406 17.86 -32.91 -1.87
CA GLN A 406 18.43 -32.19 -3.00
C GLN A 406 17.33 -31.48 -3.78
N VAL A 407 17.45 -30.16 -3.92
CA VAL A 407 16.57 -29.33 -4.74
C VAL A 407 17.32 -28.93 -6.00
N SER A 408 16.79 -29.29 -7.15
CA SER A 408 17.33 -28.89 -8.45
C SER A 408 16.44 -27.85 -9.10
N MET A 409 17.06 -26.88 -9.77
CA MET A 409 16.40 -25.77 -10.44
C MET A 409 16.66 -25.80 -11.95
N ASP A 410 15.69 -25.31 -12.71
CA ASP A 410 15.81 -25.12 -14.16
C ASP A 410 16.68 -23.89 -14.51
N ALA A 411 16.81 -23.60 -15.82
CA ALA A 411 17.59 -22.46 -16.30
C ALA A 411 17.01 -21.09 -15.90
N CYS A 412 15.73 -21.03 -15.56
CA CYS A 412 15.01 -19.84 -15.14
C CYS A 412 14.98 -19.70 -13.60
N GLY A 413 15.56 -20.66 -12.87
CA GLY A 413 15.58 -20.70 -11.41
C GLY A 413 14.35 -21.32 -10.76
N GLY A 414 13.43 -21.92 -11.53
CA GLY A 414 12.27 -22.64 -11.01
C GLY A 414 12.64 -24.03 -10.52
N VAL A 415 11.93 -24.57 -9.52
CA VAL A 415 12.17 -25.93 -9.00
C VAL A 415 11.78 -26.98 -10.04
N CYS A 416 12.70 -27.88 -10.40
CA CYS A 416 12.47 -28.95 -11.39
C CYS A 416 12.47 -30.35 -10.77
N SER A 417 13.23 -30.58 -9.69
CA SER A 417 13.21 -31.84 -8.96
C SER A 417 13.57 -31.67 -7.49
N ILE A 418 13.01 -32.53 -6.65
CA ILE A 418 13.29 -32.63 -5.22
C ILE A 418 13.47 -34.13 -4.93
N VAL A 419 14.65 -34.51 -4.43
CA VAL A 419 15.04 -35.92 -4.19
C VAL A 419 15.64 -36.09 -2.81
#